data_AF-A0A1A8FH13-F1
#
_entry.id   AF-A0A1A8FH13-F1
#
_cell.length_a   1.000
_cell.length_b   1.000
_cell.length_c   1.000
_cell.angle_alpha   90.00
_cell.angle_beta   90.00
_cell.angle_gamma   90.00
#
_symmetry.space_group_name_H-M   'P 1'
#
loop_
_entity.id
_entity.type
_entity.pdbx_description
1 polymer ?
#
loop_
_entity_poly.entity_id
_entity_poly.type
_entity_poly.pdbx_seq_one_letter_code
_entity_poly.pdbx_strand_id
1 'polypeptide(L)'
;DDPTDLHTNEEEKGSKDELDFRHHNYKEMRKLMKSVTEECPNITRIYTIGKSYTGLKLYVMEISDNPGKHQLGEPEFRYVAGMHGNEALGR
;
A
#
# COMPACT_ATOMS: atom_id res chain seq x y z
N ASP A 1 31.30 11.53 31.14
CA ASP A 1 30.46 10.94 32.19
C ASP A 1 29.00 11.19 31.85
N ASP A 2 28.36 10.20 31.23
CA ASP A 2 26.91 10.08 31.16
C ASP A 2 26.45 9.38 32.46
N PRO A 3 25.28 9.70 33.02
CA PRO A 3 24.25 8.68 32.90
C PRO A 3 22.81 9.20 32.70
N THR A 4 22.13 8.46 31.83
CA THR A 4 20.70 8.10 31.83
C THR A 4 19.73 9.07 31.16
N ASP A 5 19.84 9.09 29.82
CA ASP A 5 18.68 9.11 28.94
C ASP A 5 17.78 7.89 29.23
N LEU A 6 16.79 8.09 30.10
CA LEU A 6 15.70 7.14 30.33
C LEU A 6 14.74 7.21 29.13
N HIS A 7 15.17 6.68 27.99
CA HIS A 7 14.24 6.17 27.00
C HIS A 7 13.46 5.05 27.66
N THR A 8 12.29 5.42 28.18
CA THR A 8 11.28 4.51 28.67
C THR A 8 10.97 3.59 27.49
N ASN A 9 11.31 2.30 27.63
CA ASN A 9 10.82 1.27 26.71
C ASN A 9 9.31 1.24 26.87
N GLU A 10 8.60 2.08 26.12
CA GLU A 10 7.21 1.82 25.80
C GLU A 10 7.24 0.52 25.01
N GLU A 11 6.92 -0.59 25.69
CA GLU A 11 6.59 -1.84 25.03
C GLU A 11 5.52 -1.50 23.99
N GLU A 12 5.91 -1.44 22.72
CA GLU A 12 4.96 -1.26 21.63
C GLU A 12 3.97 -2.40 21.76
N LYS A 13 2.77 -2.05 22.25
CA LYS A 13 1.64 -2.94 22.38
C LYS A 13 1.25 -3.31 20.96
N GLY A 14 1.88 -4.37 20.44
CA GLY A 14 1.75 -4.82 19.06
C GLY A 14 0.28 -4.83 18.67
N SER A 15 -0.03 -4.17 17.55
CA SER A 15 -1.41 -4.10 17.08
C SER A 15 -1.96 -5.53 16.94
N LYS A 16 -3.21 -5.75 17.38
CA LYS A 16 -3.91 -7.04 17.20
C LYS A 16 -4.37 -7.25 15.74
N ASP A 17 -3.80 -6.53 14.79
CA ASP A 17 -4.17 -6.66 13.39
C ASP A 17 -3.54 -7.92 12.81
N GLU A 18 -4.30 -8.64 12.00
CA GLU A 18 -3.80 -9.78 11.21
C GLU A 18 -2.94 -9.31 10.01
N LEU A 19 -2.67 -8.01 9.92
CA LEU A 19 -1.95 -7.39 8.81
C LEU A 19 -0.43 -7.63 8.91
N ASP A 20 0.21 -7.83 7.75
CA ASP A 20 1.66 -8.04 7.61
C ASP A 20 2.44 -6.71 7.68
N PHE A 21 2.71 -6.20 8.89
CA PHE A 21 3.45 -4.95 9.11
C PHE A 21 4.96 -5.12 8.94
N ARG A 22 5.45 -4.84 7.73
CA ARG A 22 6.89 -4.76 7.41
C ARG A 22 7.08 -4.03 6.08
N HIS A 23 8.33 -3.80 5.71
CA HIS A 23 8.64 -3.27 4.39
C HIS A 23 8.46 -4.33 3.30
N HIS A 24 7.53 -4.11 2.39
CA HIS A 24 7.39 -4.93 1.18
C HIS A 24 8.26 -4.39 0.05
N ASN A 25 9.00 -5.29 -0.60
CA ASN A 25 9.66 -5.00 -1.86
C ASN A 25 8.67 -5.10 -3.04
N TYR A 26 9.12 -4.74 -4.25
CA TYR A 26 8.27 -4.74 -5.45
C TYR A 26 7.56 -6.08 -5.74
N LYS A 27 8.24 -7.22 -5.54
CA LYS A 27 7.65 -8.55 -5.80
C LYS A 27 6.57 -8.89 -4.79
N GLU A 28 6.79 -8.52 -3.54
CA GLU A 28 5.88 -8.76 -2.43
C GLU A 28 4.66 -7.85 -2.52
N MET A 29 4.85 -6.55 -2.75
CA MET A 29 3.75 -5.60 -2.94
C MET A 29 2.82 -6.03 -4.08
N ARG A 30 3.39 -6.43 -5.22
CA ARG A 30 2.60 -6.99 -6.33
C ARG A 30 1.83 -8.26 -5.94
N LYS A 31 2.41 -9.12 -5.10
CA LYS A 31 1.74 -10.34 -4.62
C LYS A 31 0.58 -9.96 -3.70
N LEU A 32 0.79 -9.00 -2.79
CA LEU A 32 -0.21 -8.48 -1.87
C LEU A 32 -1.39 -7.85 -2.62
N MET A 33 -1.12 -6.96 -3.58
CA MET A 33 -2.18 -6.34 -4.38
C MET A 33 -3.00 -7.38 -5.15
N LYS A 34 -2.33 -8.43 -5.64
CA LYS A 34 -2.99 -9.53 -6.34
C LYS A 34 -3.86 -10.37 -5.40
N SER A 35 -3.38 -10.71 -4.19
CA SER A 35 -4.16 -11.50 -3.24
C SER A 35 -5.42 -10.75 -2.78
N VAL A 36 -5.32 -9.45 -2.52
CA VAL A 36 -6.48 -8.61 -2.19
C VAL A 36 -7.52 -8.64 -3.30
N THR A 37 -7.11 -8.59 -4.58
CA THR A 37 -8.05 -8.71 -5.70
C THR A 37 -8.64 -10.11 -5.87
N GLU A 38 -7.89 -11.15 -5.53
CA GLU A 38 -8.40 -12.53 -5.55
C GLU A 38 -9.41 -12.78 -4.42
N GLU A 39 -9.23 -12.15 -3.25
CA GLU A 39 -10.14 -12.24 -2.11
C GLU A 39 -11.40 -11.36 -2.28
N CYS A 40 -11.24 -10.17 -2.87
CA CYS A 40 -12.31 -9.18 -3.04
C CYS A 40 -12.51 -8.77 -4.52
N PRO A 41 -12.84 -9.69 -5.43
CA PRO A 41 -12.88 -9.40 -6.88
C PRO A 41 -14.02 -8.47 -7.29
N ASN A 42 -15.10 -8.41 -6.50
CA ASN A 42 -16.27 -7.59 -6.82
C ASN A 42 -16.06 -6.10 -6.52
N ILE A 43 -15.15 -5.78 -5.60
CA ILE A 43 -14.94 -4.42 -5.12
C ILE A 43 -13.54 -3.86 -5.40
N THR A 44 -12.66 -4.67 -6.00
CA THR A 44 -11.28 -4.25 -6.29
C THR A 44 -10.88 -4.59 -7.72
N ARG A 45 -9.97 -3.79 -8.26
CA ARG A 45 -9.36 -4.04 -9.57
C ARG A 45 -7.92 -3.54 -9.57
N ILE A 46 -6.99 -4.42 -9.94
CA ILE A 46 -5.60 -4.01 -10.18
C ILE A 46 -5.36 -3.72 -11.66
N TYR A 47 -4.69 -2.60 -11.94
CA TYR A 47 -4.26 -2.25 -13.29
C TYR A 47 -2.91 -1.54 -13.26
N THR A 48 -2.33 -1.31 -14.45
CA THR A 48 -1.05 -0.62 -14.57
C THR A 48 -1.19 0.67 -15.37
N ILE A 49 -0.58 1.74 -14.90
CA ILE A 49 -0.59 3.06 -15.57
C ILE A 49 0.65 3.30 -16.44
N GLY A 50 1.59 2.35 -16.45
CA GLY A 50 2.81 2.43 -17.25
C GLY A 50 3.94 1.58 -16.68
N LYS A 51 5.16 1.92 -17.07
CA LYS A 51 6.39 1.32 -16.57
C LYS A 51 7.34 2.41 -16.06
N SER A 52 8.11 2.11 -15.02
CA SER A 52 9.24 2.92 -14.59
C SER A 52 10.33 2.96 -15.67
N TYR A 53 11.32 3.83 -15.48
CA TYR A 53 12.52 3.86 -16.32
C TYR A 53 13.21 2.49 -16.41
N THR A 54 13.21 1.73 -15.31
CA THR A 54 13.79 0.37 -15.23
C THR A 54 12.83 -0.74 -15.69
N GLY A 55 11.67 -0.40 -16.25
CA GLY A 55 10.72 -1.35 -16.80
C GLY A 55 9.76 -2.00 -15.78
N LEU A 56 9.76 -1.56 -14.52
CA LEU A 56 8.84 -2.05 -13.50
C LEU A 56 7.44 -1.47 -13.71
N LYS A 57 6.40 -2.30 -13.60
CA LYS A 57 5.01 -1.84 -13.78
C LYS A 57 4.60 -0.94 -12.63
N LEU A 58 3.99 0.19 -12.94
CA LEU A 58 3.39 1.08 -11.96
C LEU A 58 1.95 0.61 -11.71
N TYR A 59 1.76 -0.07 -10.58
CA TYR A 59 0.48 -0.67 -10.21
C TYR A 59 -0.44 0.32 -9.51
N VAL A 60 -1.74 0.21 -9.80
CA VAL A 60 -2.82 0.88 -9.10
C VAL A 60 -3.81 -0.18 -8.66
N MET A 61 -4.30 -0.05 -7.42
CA MET A 61 -5.47 -0.78 -6.94
C MET A 61 -6.63 0.19 -6.86
N GLU A 62 -7.66 -0.10 -7.65
CA GLU A 62 -8.96 0.55 -7.59
C GLU A 62 -9.83 -0.17 -6.58
N ILE A 63 -10.57 0.60 -5.77
CA ILE A 63 -11.54 0.09 -4.79
C ILE A 63 -12.83 0.87 -5.00
N SER A 64 -13.91 0.18 -5.37
CA SER A 64 -15.25 0.74 -5.64
C SER A 64 -16.26 -0.40 -5.63
N ASP A 65 -17.55 -0.13 -5.49
CA ASP A 65 -18.60 -1.13 -5.68
C ASP A 65 -18.79 -1.54 -7.16
N ASN A 66 -18.31 -0.71 -8.09
CA ASN A 66 -18.34 -0.95 -9.54
C ASN A 66 -16.96 -0.73 -10.18
N PRO A 67 -15.96 -1.57 -9.87
CA PRO A 67 -14.60 -1.35 -10.35
C PRO A 67 -14.51 -1.38 -11.89
N GLY A 68 -13.74 -0.45 -12.44
CA GLY A 68 -13.53 -0.23 -13.87
C GLY A 68 -14.58 0.65 -14.53
N LYS A 69 -15.53 1.22 -13.77
CA LYS A 69 -16.60 2.08 -14.31
C LYS A 69 -16.71 3.37 -13.51
N HIS A 70 -16.57 4.49 -14.20
CA HIS A 70 -16.96 5.79 -13.65
C HIS A 70 -18.49 5.87 -13.52
N GLN A 71 -18.98 6.34 -12.37
CA GLN A 71 -20.40 6.56 -12.13
C GLN A 71 -20.69 8.06 -11.96
N LEU A 72 -21.69 8.57 -12.67
CA LEU A 72 -22.05 9.98 -12.59
C LEU A 72 -22.49 10.34 -11.16
N GLY A 73 -21.83 11.34 -10.57
CA GLY A 73 -22.08 11.77 -9.19
C GLY A 73 -21.24 11.04 -8.14
N GLU A 74 -20.49 10.01 -8.52
CA GLU A 74 -19.46 9.40 -7.68
C GLU A 74 -18.12 10.11 -7.92
N PRO A 75 -17.52 10.75 -6.90
CA PRO A 75 -16.24 11.42 -7.05
C PRO A 75 -15.09 10.41 -7.14
N GLU A 76 -14.14 10.67 -8.03
CA GLU A 76 -12.88 9.93 -8.09
C GLU A 76 -11.85 10.56 -7.15
N PHE A 77 -11.18 9.72 -6.36
CA PHE A 77 -10.07 10.13 -5.51
C PHE A 77 -8.89 9.18 -5.67
N ARG A 78 -7.69 9.63 -5.28
CA ARG A 78 -6.49 8.79 -5.32
C ARG A 78 -5.54 9.10 -4.18
N TYR A 79 -4.88 8.05 -3.69
CA TYR A 79 -3.66 8.14 -2.91
C TYR A 79 -2.47 7.74 -3.78
N VAL A 80 -1.36 8.47 -3.63
CA VAL A 80 -0.11 8.21 -4.35
C VAL A 80 1.02 8.22 -3.35
N ALA A 81 1.86 7.18 -3.39
CA ALA A 81 3.01 7.02 -2.53
C ALA A 81 4.19 6.39 -3.28
N GLY A 82 5.38 6.47 -2.71
CA GLY A 82 6.60 5.92 -3.30
C GLY A 82 7.18 6.73 -4.47
N MET A 83 6.87 8.03 -4.56
CA MET A 83 7.47 8.93 -5.56
C MET A 83 8.97 9.11 -5.35
N HIS A 84 9.39 9.30 -4.09
CA HIS A 84 10.78 9.21 -3.68
C HIS A 84 11.06 7.81 -3.14
N GLY A 85 12.06 7.12 -3.69
CA GLY A 85 12.31 5.70 -3.40
C GLY A 85 12.67 5.40 -1.94
N ASN A 86 13.19 6.39 -1.21
CA ASN A 86 13.54 6.30 0.21
C ASN A 86 12.42 6.74 1.17
N GLU A 87 11.33 7.34 0.68
CA GLU A 87 10.17 7.74 1.49
C GLU A 87 9.17 6.58 1.57
N ALA A 88 9.53 5.53 2.32
CA ALA A 88 8.82 4.25 2.29
C ALA A 88 7.54 4.19 3.15
N LEU A 89 7.33 5.14 4.07
CA LEU A 89 6.22 5.06 5.04
C LEU A 89 4.83 5.07 4.41
N GLY A 90 4.66 5.76 3.28
CA GLY A 90 3.39 5.77 2.55
C GLY A 90 3.18 4.55 1.65
N ARG A 91 4.22 3.72 1.45
CA ARG A 91 4.23 2.60 0.49
C ARG A 91 3.82 1.29 1.14
#